data_AF-A0A091HFS2-F1
#
_entry.id   AF-A0A091HFS2-F1
#
_cell.length_a   1.000
_cell.length_b   1.000
_cell.length_c   1.000
_cell.angle_alpha   90.00
_cell.angle_beta   90.00
_cell.angle_gamma   90.00
#
_symmetry.space_group_name_H-M   'P 1'
#
loop_
_entity.id
_entity.type
_entity.pdbx_description
1 polymer ?
#
loop_
_entity_poly.entity_id
_entity_poly.type
_entity_poly.pdbx_seq_one_letter_code
_entity_poly.pdbx_strand_id
1 'polypeptide(L)'
;MEPASVRTKVPSFLSDLGKATLRGIRKCPRCGTYNGTRGLSCKNKTCGTVFRYGTRKQPSVDAVKVVTGSDLQVYSVRQRDRGADHRCFVELGVSETAIQTVDGTILTQLSSGRCYVPACLKAAAQGVVENQCQHVKLALNCQTEATPLPLKSSVLSSMQASPETKQTIWQLATEPTGPLVQRVTKNVLVVKCKASQKHSLGYLHASFAHRLSARALAEPRFSCSCQAPKGGKGGPAEEEEEEAMPPRCIHFFACICAFASDESLAQEFADFLACDSAGLKGLVVPQLVGGPQSTVQAGPVAAARPRKRRKDVTAGEW
;
A
#
# COMPACT_ATOMS: atom_id res chain seq x y z
N MET A 1 -34.46 -13.74 48.95
CA MET A 1 -33.35 -12.84 49.36
C MET A 1 -32.64 -12.40 48.09
N GLU A 2 -32.93 -11.18 47.63
CA GLU A 2 -32.25 -10.52 46.50
C GLU A 2 -31.07 -9.70 47.06
N PRO A 3 -29.86 -9.75 46.48
CA PRO A 3 -28.72 -9.00 46.99
C PRO A 3 -28.85 -7.51 46.63
N ALA A 4 -28.81 -6.66 47.66
CA ALA A 4 -28.83 -5.21 47.54
C ALA A 4 -27.65 -4.70 46.69
N SER A 5 -27.94 -3.91 45.65
CA SER A 5 -26.92 -3.30 44.80
C SER A 5 -26.07 -2.31 45.60
N VAL A 6 -24.76 -2.52 45.64
CA VAL A 6 -23.79 -1.60 46.22
C VAL A 6 -23.81 -0.28 45.44
N ARG A 7 -24.42 0.76 46.01
CA ARG A 7 -24.35 2.13 45.45
C ARG A 7 -22.95 2.69 45.75
N THR A 8 -22.09 2.69 44.74
CA THR A 8 -20.81 3.42 44.77
C THR A 8 -21.11 4.91 44.97
N LYS A 9 -20.68 5.49 46.09
CA LYS A 9 -20.86 6.92 46.38
C LYS A 9 -20.16 7.73 45.29
N VAL A 10 -20.94 8.46 44.51
CA VAL A 10 -20.42 9.37 43.49
C VAL A 10 -19.74 10.54 44.21
N PRO A 11 -18.48 10.90 43.89
CA PRO A 11 -17.78 12.04 44.46
C PRO A 11 -18.63 13.32 44.41
N SER A 12 -18.58 14.13 45.46
CA SER A 12 -19.40 15.34 45.61
C SER A 12 -19.23 16.34 44.46
N PHE A 13 -18.08 16.38 43.79
CA PHE A 13 -17.89 17.28 42.63
C PHE A 13 -18.68 16.84 41.37
N LEU A 14 -19.22 15.62 41.34
CA LEU A 14 -19.99 15.06 40.23
C LEU A 14 -21.50 15.03 40.52
N SER A 15 -21.96 15.55 41.67
CA SER A 15 -23.38 15.51 42.06
C SER A 15 -24.28 16.34 41.15
N ASP A 16 -23.74 17.37 40.50
CA ASP A 16 -24.47 18.28 39.60
C ASP A 16 -24.52 17.80 38.14
N LEU A 17 -23.90 16.67 37.80
CA LEU A 17 -23.85 16.17 36.41
C LEU A 17 -25.11 15.43 35.95
N GLY A 18 -26.19 15.45 36.74
CA GLY A 18 -27.45 14.77 36.43
C GLY A 18 -27.33 13.24 36.43
N LYS A 19 -28.47 12.55 36.18
CA LYS A 19 -28.49 11.08 36.13
C LYS A 19 -27.71 10.57 34.92
N ALA A 20 -26.87 9.54 35.10
CA ALA A 20 -26.13 8.92 34.02
C ALA A 20 -27.09 8.42 32.92
N THR A 21 -27.13 9.13 31.79
CA THR A 21 -27.95 8.74 30.64
C THR A 21 -27.13 7.82 29.73
N LEU A 22 -27.77 6.82 29.10
CA LEU A 22 -27.13 6.01 28.05
C LEU A 22 -26.95 6.80 26.73
N ARG A 23 -27.10 8.14 26.76
CA ARG A 23 -26.95 9.01 25.61
C ARG A 23 -25.47 9.08 25.24
N GLY A 24 -25.17 8.91 23.95
CA GLY A 24 -23.80 9.00 23.45
C GLY A 24 -22.98 7.72 23.57
N ILE A 25 -23.55 6.63 24.09
CA ILE A 25 -22.91 5.30 24.14
C ILE A 25 -23.74 4.23 23.41
N ARG A 26 -23.09 3.20 22.88
CA ARG A 26 -23.68 2.04 22.19
C ARG A 26 -23.01 0.75 22.63
N LYS A 27 -23.71 -0.38 22.59
CA LYS A 27 -23.08 -1.71 22.80
C LYS A 27 -22.36 -2.17 21.54
N CYS A 28 -21.21 -2.81 21.70
CA CYS A 28 -20.56 -3.52 20.59
C CYS A 28 -21.43 -4.71 20.19
N PRO A 29 -21.76 -4.90 18.88
CA PRO A 29 -22.58 -6.04 18.46
C PRO A 29 -21.85 -7.38 18.62
N ARG A 30 -20.51 -7.37 18.71
CA ARG A 30 -19.70 -8.58 18.84
C ARG A 30 -19.45 -9.00 20.28
N CYS A 31 -19.12 -8.07 21.18
CA CYS A 31 -18.70 -8.40 22.55
C CYS A 31 -19.51 -7.69 23.65
N GLY A 32 -20.55 -6.94 23.30
CA GLY A 32 -21.42 -6.26 24.27
C GLY A 32 -20.82 -5.06 25.01
N THR A 33 -19.51 -4.82 24.91
CA THR A 33 -18.82 -3.70 25.58
C THR A 33 -19.44 -2.36 25.20
N TYR A 34 -19.65 -1.47 26.18
CA TYR A 34 -20.15 -0.12 25.93
C TYR A 34 -19.06 0.77 25.34
N ASN A 35 -19.39 1.38 24.20
CA ASN A 35 -18.52 2.21 23.39
C ASN A 35 -19.16 3.57 23.15
N GLY A 36 -18.36 4.61 22.95
CA GLY A 36 -18.90 5.88 22.48
C GLY A 36 -19.55 5.74 21.10
N THR A 37 -20.66 6.43 20.87
CA THR A 37 -21.34 6.49 19.57
C THR A 37 -20.43 7.03 18.45
N ARG A 38 -19.49 7.91 18.80
CA ARG A 38 -18.44 8.43 17.90
C ARG A 38 -17.17 7.58 17.86
N GLY A 39 -17.08 6.52 18.66
CA GLY A 39 -15.91 5.64 18.68
C GLY A 39 -15.75 4.89 17.35
N LEU A 40 -14.53 4.90 16.80
CA LEU A 40 -14.20 4.24 15.53
C LEU A 40 -14.07 2.72 15.69
N SER A 41 -13.65 2.24 16.87
CA SER A 41 -13.46 0.84 17.19
C SER A 41 -13.89 0.52 18.61
N CYS A 42 -14.00 -0.78 18.90
CA CYS A 42 -14.36 -1.30 20.21
C CYS A 42 -13.23 -1.05 21.21
N LYS A 43 -13.58 -0.47 22.37
CA LYS A 43 -12.69 -0.27 23.52
C LYS A 43 -12.13 -1.58 24.06
N ASN A 44 -12.85 -2.68 23.91
CA ASN A 44 -12.31 -3.99 24.25
C ASN A 44 -11.23 -4.40 23.22
N LYS A 45 -9.97 -4.37 23.65
CA LYS A 45 -8.78 -4.69 22.82
C LYS A 45 -8.82 -6.11 22.26
N THR A 46 -9.43 -7.07 22.94
CA THR A 46 -9.53 -8.47 22.46
C THR A 46 -10.65 -8.68 21.43
N CYS A 47 -11.59 -7.73 21.29
CA CYS A 47 -12.71 -7.83 20.36
C CYS A 47 -12.35 -7.33 18.94
N GLY A 48 -11.57 -6.26 18.84
CA GLY A 48 -11.09 -5.69 17.57
C GLY A 48 -12.17 -5.14 16.62
N THR A 49 -13.44 -5.10 17.01
CA THR A 49 -14.53 -4.65 16.12
C THR A 49 -14.41 -3.17 15.78
N VAL A 50 -14.44 -2.83 14.49
CA VAL A 50 -14.43 -1.45 13.99
C VAL A 50 -15.86 -1.05 13.61
N PHE A 51 -16.36 0.05 14.17
CA PHE A 51 -17.76 0.46 14.03
C PHE A 51 -18.02 1.49 12.93
N ARG A 52 -17.00 2.30 12.61
CA ARG A 52 -16.98 3.21 11.47
C ARG A 52 -15.56 3.25 10.96
N TYR A 53 -15.38 2.86 9.71
CA TYR A 53 -14.29 3.42 8.93
C TYR A 53 -14.65 4.90 8.78
N GLY A 54 -13.84 5.80 9.33
CA GLY A 54 -13.99 7.21 9.00
C GLY A 54 -14.01 7.36 7.48
N THR A 55 -14.50 8.46 6.95
CA THR A 55 -14.45 8.89 5.54
C THR A 55 -13.03 8.98 4.96
N ARG A 56 -12.07 8.20 5.48
CA ARG A 56 -10.85 7.83 4.78
C ARG A 56 -11.25 7.07 3.53
N LYS A 57 -10.74 7.58 2.41
CA LYS A 57 -10.66 6.98 1.07
C LYS A 57 -10.79 5.46 1.11
N GLN A 58 -11.60 4.92 0.19
CA GLN A 58 -11.78 3.50 -0.16
C GLN A 58 -10.77 2.56 0.50
N PRO A 59 -11.20 1.52 1.25
CA PRO A 59 -10.27 0.55 1.83
C PRO A 59 -9.37 0.02 0.71
N SER A 60 -8.06 0.19 0.86
CA SER A 60 -7.09 -0.34 -0.09
C SER A 60 -7.31 -1.84 -0.23
N VAL A 61 -7.23 -2.33 -1.47
CA VAL A 61 -7.48 -3.74 -1.82
C VAL A 61 -6.75 -4.67 -0.85
N ASP A 62 -7.50 -5.56 -0.18
CA ASP A 62 -6.98 -6.37 0.91
C ASP A 62 -6.03 -7.48 0.43
N ALA A 63 -6.27 -8.04 -0.76
CA ALA A 63 -5.43 -9.05 -1.38
C ALA A 63 -5.38 -8.81 -2.90
N VAL A 64 -4.20 -9.04 -3.48
CA VAL A 64 -3.99 -8.94 -4.93
C VAL A 64 -3.15 -10.12 -5.39
N LYS A 65 -3.61 -10.84 -6.40
CA LYS A 65 -2.87 -11.94 -7.03
C LYS A 65 -1.66 -11.40 -7.79
N VAL A 66 -0.49 -11.95 -7.52
CA VAL A 66 0.77 -11.62 -8.19
C VAL A 66 0.85 -12.45 -9.47
N VAL A 67 1.17 -11.80 -10.58
CA VAL A 67 1.44 -12.48 -11.86
C VAL A 67 2.84 -13.08 -11.79
N THR A 68 2.92 -14.40 -11.74
CA THR A 68 4.19 -15.15 -11.61
C THR A 68 4.65 -15.76 -12.94
N GLY A 69 3.74 -15.94 -13.89
CA GLY A 69 4.00 -16.70 -15.13
C GLY A 69 4.18 -18.20 -14.91
N SER A 70 3.80 -18.73 -13.74
CA SER A 70 3.83 -20.14 -13.39
C SER A 70 2.52 -20.57 -12.71
N ASP A 71 2.37 -21.87 -12.43
CA ASP A 71 1.21 -22.41 -11.72
C ASP A 71 1.17 -22.02 -10.24
N LEU A 72 2.23 -21.36 -9.74
CA LEU A 72 2.31 -20.86 -8.38
C LEU A 72 1.34 -19.69 -8.18
N GLN A 73 0.37 -19.87 -7.29
CA GLN A 73 -0.58 -18.82 -6.93
C GLN A 73 -0.08 -18.01 -5.73
N VAL A 74 0.58 -16.89 -6.02
CA VAL A 74 1.12 -15.98 -5.01
C VAL A 74 0.21 -14.75 -4.89
N TYR A 75 -0.07 -14.35 -3.65
CA TYR A 75 -0.93 -13.21 -3.33
C TYR A 75 -0.21 -12.23 -2.41
N SER A 76 -0.37 -10.94 -2.69
CA SER A 76 0.06 -9.84 -1.84
C SER A 76 -1.10 -9.39 -0.96
N VAL A 77 -1.03 -9.72 0.33
CA VAL A 77 -2.12 -9.52 1.30
C VAL A 77 -1.75 -8.46 2.31
N ARG A 78 -2.71 -7.58 2.62
CA ARG A 78 -2.55 -6.51 3.61
C ARG A 78 -2.53 -7.05 5.04
N GLN A 79 -1.52 -6.65 5.80
CA GLN A 79 -1.41 -6.91 7.23
C GLN A 79 -2.13 -5.79 7.99
N ARG A 80 -3.32 -6.05 8.52
CA ARG A 80 -4.11 -5.03 9.23
C ARG A 80 -3.52 -4.61 10.58
N ASP A 81 -2.62 -5.42 11.14
CA ASP A 81 -2.05 -5.24 12.49
C ASP A 81 -0.82 -4.32 12.52
N ARG A 82 -0.25 -3.98 11.35
CA ARG A 82 0.95 -3.14 11.24
C ARG A 82 0.64 -1.95 10.34
N GLY A 83 0.52 -0.76 10.93
CA GLY A 83 0.67 0.53 10.25
C GLY A 83 -0.12 0.76 8.94
N ALA A 84 0.30 1.76 8.18
CA ALA A 84 -0.31 2.08 6.89
C ALA A 84 0.28 1.19 5.79
N ASP A 85 -0.48 0.19 5.36
CA ASP A 85 -0.29 -0.63 4.13
C ASP A 85 0.92 -1.59 4.12
N HIS A 86 1.32 -2.14 5.27
CA HIS A 86 2.23 -3.29 5.29
C HIS A 86 1.56 -4.51 4.64
N ARG A 87 2.31 -5.25 3.82
CA ARG A 87 1.84 -6.42 3.09
C ARG A 87 2.74 -7.62 3.30
N CYS A 88 2.21 -8.80 3.06
CA CYS A 88 2.91 -10.08 3.09
C CYS A 88 2.51 -10.92 1.88
N PHE A 89 3.31 -11.95 1.60
CA PHE A 89 2.94 -12.95 0.62
C PHE A 89 2.15 -14.09 1.25
N VAL A 90 1.19 -14.60 0.49
CA VAL A 90 0.51 -15.86 0.73
C VAL A 90 0.63 -16.68 -0.54
N GLU A 91 1.07 -17.92 -0.41
CA GLU A 91 1.11 -18.91 -1.49
C GLU A 91 -0.07 -19.86 -1.29
N LEU A 92 -0.87 -20.07 -2.34
CA LEU A 92 -1.92 -21.08 -2.35
C LEU A 92 -1.45 -22.22 -3.24
N GLY A 93 -1.27 -23.40 -2.63
CA GLY A 93 -1.08 -24.64 -3.34
C GLY A 93 -2.43 -25.25 -3.70
N VAL A 94 -2.58 -25.66 -4.95
CA VAL A 94 -3.69 -26.49 -5.40
C VAL A 94 -3.17 -27.92 -5.41
N SER A 95 -3.48 -28.70 -4.38
CA SER A 95 -3.18 -30.13 -4.36
C SER A 95 -4.43 -30.90 -4.75
N GLU A 96 -4.46 -31.44 -5.96
CA GLU A 96 -5.49 -32.40 -6.37
C GLU A 96 -5.13 -33.77 -5.79
N THR A 97 -6.00 -34.28 -4.91
CA THR A 97 -5.90 -35.66 -4.42
C THR A 97 -7.03 -36.49 -4.99
N ALA A 98 -6.69 -37.54 -5.71
CA ALA A 98 -7.63 -38.53 -6.20
C ALA A 98 -7.89 -39.55 -5.08
N ILE A 99 -9.06 -39.49 -4.47
CA ILE A 99 -9.52 -40.47 -3.48
C ILE A 99 -10.27 -41.55 -4.25
N GLN A 100 -9.70 -42.75 -4.36
CA GLN A 100 -10.42 -43.90 -4.90
C GLN A 100 -11.47 -44.35 -3.88
N THR A 101 -12.74 -44.22 -4.22
CA THR A 101 -13.85 -44.79 -3.46
C THR A 101 -14.43 -45.99 -4.22
N VAL A 102 -15.27 -46.77 -3.55
CA VAL A 102 -15.89 -47.99 -4.09
C VAL A 102 -16.80 -47.69 -5.30
N ASP A 103 -17.26 -46.43 -5.43
CA ASP A 103 -18.15 -45.93 -6.50
C ASP A 103 -17.42 -45.06 -7.55
N GLY A 104 -16.09 -44.89 -7.45
CA GLY A 104 -15.30 -44.13 -8.42
C GLY A 104 -14.18 -43.28 -7.81
N THR A 105 -13.47 -42.52 -8.63
CA THR A 105 -12.40 -41.62 -8.17
C THR A 105 -12.97 -40.24 -7.85
N ILE A 106 -12.96 -39.84 -6.58
CA ILE A 106 -13.31 -38.49 -6.15
C ILE A 106 -12.04 -37.62 -6.18
N LEU A 107 -11.99 -36.66 -7.10
CA LEU A 107 -10.91 -35.67 -7.13
C LEU A 107 -11.21 -34.58 -6.09
N THR A 108 -10.49 -34.60 -4.97
CA THR A 108 -10.60 -33.58 -3.92
C THR A 108 -9.45 -32.59 -4.06
N GLN A 109 -9.77 -31.33 -4.36
CA GLN A 109 -8.82 -30.22 -4.32
C GLN A 109 -8.59 -29.78 -2.87
N LEU A 110 -7.44 -30.13 -2.29
CA LEU A 110 -6.98 -29.52 -1.05
C LEU A 110 -6.27 -28.21 -1.37
N SER A 111 -6.93 -27.11 -1.03
CA SER A 111 -6.28 -25.79 -0.98
C SER A 111 -5.39 -25.73 0.26
N SER A 112 -4.08 -25.89 0.07
CA SER A 112 -3.09 -25.68 1.13
C SER A 112 -2.57 -24.25 1.02
N GLY A 113 -2.74 -23.43 2.06
CA GLY A 113 -2.33 -22.03 2.02
C GLY A 113 -1.15 -21.77 2.95
N ARG A 114 -0.02 -21.30 2.41
CA ARG A 114 1.16 -20.91 3.18
C ARG A 114 1.25 -19.40 3.32
N CYS A 115 1.22 -18.91 4.56
CA CYS A 115 1.33 -17.48 4.86
C CYS A 115 2.74 -17.10 5.31
N TYR A 116 3.37 -16.13 4.65
CA TYR A 116 4.74 -15.70 4.94
C TYR A 116 4.84 -14.64 6.05
N VAL A 117 3.77 -14.37 6.77
CA VAL A 117 3.81 -13.50 7.96
C VAL A 117 4.55 -14.25 9.08
N PRO A 118 5.58 -13.66 9.73
CA PRO A 118 6.34 -14.35 10.76
C PRO A 118 5.50 -14.90 11.92
N ALA A 119 4.41 -14.21 12.30
CA ALA A 119 3.49 -14.69 13.32
C ALA A 119 2.69 -15.92 12.86
N CYS A 120 2.26 -15.96 11.59
CA CYS A 120 1.56 -17.11 11.02
C CYS A 120 2.49 -18.32 10.87
N LEU A 121 3.73 -18.11 10.39
CA LEU A 121 4.73 -19.17 10.29
C LEU A 121 5.09 -19.78 11.65
N LYS A 122 5.16 -18.96 12.71
CA LYS A 122 5.39 -19.46 14.08
C LYS A 122 4.21 -20.28 14.59
N ALA A 123 2.99 -19.82 14.35
CA ALA A 123 1.78 -20.56 14.74
C ALA A 123 1.67 -21.91 14.00
N ALA A 124 2.03 -21.92 12.71
CA ALA A 124 2.11 -23.11 11.87
C ALA A 124 3.05 -24.18 12.44
N ALA A 125 4.27 -23.77 12.79
CA ALA A 125 5.29 -24.65 13.35
C ALA A 125 4.87 -25.24 14.72
N GLN A 126 3.90 -24.61 15.40
CA GLN A 126 3.31 -25.09 16.64
C GLN A 126 2.09 -26.00 16.44
N GLY A 127 1.83 -26.44 15.19
CA GLY A 127 0.72 -27.34 14.87
C GLY A 127 -0.64 -26.66 14.75
N VAL A 128 -0.71 -25.33 14.77
CA VAL A 128 -1.95 -24.60 14.47
C VAL A 128 -2.16 -24.61 12.95
N VAL A 129 -3.31 -25.11 12.51
CA VAL A 129 -3.67 -25.29 11.10
C VAL A 129 -3.40 -24.01 10.27
N GLU A 130 -2.39 -24.05 9.40
CA GLU A 130 -1.98 -22.93 8.51
C GLU A 130 -3.11 -22.41 7.63
N ASN A 131 -4.07 -23.28 7.29
CA ASN A 131 -5.17 -23.01 6.35
C ASN A 131 -6.25 -22.05 6.85
N GLN A 132 -6.11 -21.44 8.04
CA GLN A 132 -7.17 -20.61 8.62
C GLN A 132 -6.77 -19.21 9.06
N CYS A 133 -5.52 -18.77 8.81
CA CYS A 133 -5.19 -17.38 9.12
C CYS A 133 -6.01 -16.43 8.24
N GLN A 134 -6.29 -15.22 8.75
CA GLN A 134 -7.06 -14.22 8.01
C GLN A 134 -6.40 -13.89 6.66
N HIS A 135 -5.06 -13.97 6.56
CA HIS A 135 -4.34 -13.69 5.31
C HIS A 135 -4.63 -14.73 4.22
N VAL A 136 -4.68 -16.03 4.57
CA VAL A 136 -5.05 -17.11 3.62
C VAL A 136 -6.51 -16.95 3.18
N LYS A 137 -7.42 -16.62 4.11
CA LYS A 137 -8.82 -16.34 3.76
C LYS A 137 -8.96 -15.16 2.79
N LEU A 138 -8.15 -14.11 2.96
CA LEU A 138 -8.14 -12.97 2.04
C LEU A 138 -7.60 -13.35 0.66
N ALA A 139 -6.55 -14.18 0.61
CA ALA A 139 -6.00 -14.69 -0.65
C ALA A 139 -7.01 -15.58 -1.40
N LEU A 140 -7.70 -16.49 -0.70
CA LEU A 140 -8.71 -17.38 -1.29
C LEU A 140 -9.90 -16.61 -1.90
N ASN A 141 -10.26 -15.47 -1.30
CA ASN A 141 -11.36 -14.63 -1.78
C ASN A 141 -10.88 -13.50 -2.73
N CYS A 142 -9.61 -13.52 -3.13
CA CYS A 142 -9.02 -12.47 -3.96
C CYS A 142 -9.46 -12.61 -5.42
N GLN A 143 -10.06 -11.55 -5.96
CA GLN A 143 -10.44 -11.46 -7.37
C GLN A 143 -9.62 -10.42 -8.14
N THR A 144 -8.76 -9.66 -7.45
CA THR A 144 -7.93 -8.63 -8.06
C THR A 144 -6.57 -9.20 -8.44
N GLU A 145 -6.09 -8.87 -9.63
CA GLU A 145 -4.76 -9.25 -10.10
C GLU A 145 -3.86 -8.01 -10.20
N ALA A 146 -2.57 -8.20 -9.97
CA ALA A 146 -1.57 -7.14 -10.04
C ALA A 146 -1.39 -6.67 -11.50
N THR A 147 -1.13 -5.39 -11.69
CA THR A 147 -0.93 -4.82 -13.02
C THR A 147 0.55 -4.84 -13.39
N PRO A 148 0.98 -5.62 -14.40
CA PRO A 148 2.35 -5.60 -14.89
C PRO A 148 2.74 -4.19 -15.37
N LEU A 149 3.97 -3.76 -15.05
CA LEU A 149 4.49 -2.49 -15.53
C LEU A 149 5.48 -2.71 -16.67
N PRO A 150 5.42 -1.90 -17.75
CA PRO A 150 6.34 -2.04 -18.86
C PRO A 150 7.76 -1.62 -18.46
N LEU A 151 8.75 -2.22 -19.11
CA LEU A 151 10.15 -1.84 -18.99
C LEU A 151 10.73 -1.66 -20.40
N LYS A 152 11.12 -0.43 -20.73
CA LYS A 152 11.76 -0.08 -22.00
C LYS A 152 13.27 -0.17 -21.87
N SER A 153 13.92 -0.87 -22.80
CA SER A 153 15.38 -1.00 -22.82
C SER A 153 16.10 0.36 -22.92
N SER A 154 15.55 1.30 -23.68
CA SER A 154 16.12 2.65 -23.83
C SER A 154 16.19 3.39 -22.48
N VAL A 155 15.15 3.24 -21.66
CA VAL A 155 15.09 3.83 -20.31
C VAL A 155 16.15 3.20 -19.41
N LEU A 156 16.25 1.86 -19.40
CA LEU A 156 17.26 1.15 -18.62
C LEU A 156 18.70 1.56 -18.99
N SER A 157 18.97 1.71 -20.29
CA SER A 157 20.26 2.17 -20.80
C SER A 157 20.58 3.60 -20.32
N SER A 158 19.60 4.50 -20.34
CA SER A 158 19.76 5.92 -19.95
C SER A 158 19.79 6.16 -18.43
N MET A 159 19.32 5.21 -17.62
CA MET A 159 19.21 5.33 -16.16
C MET A 159 20.59 5.48 -15.50
N GLN A 160 20.67 6.24 -14.39
CA GLN A 160 21.89 6.40 -13.61
C GLN A 160 22.01 5.31 -12.55
N ALA A 161 22.54 4.17 -12.98
CA ALA A 161 22.88 3.05 -12.11
C ALA A 161 24.18 2.41 -12.59
N SER A 162 24.83 1.66 -11.71
CA SER A 162 26.03 0.91 -12.07
C SER A 162 25.73 -0.08 -13.21
N PRO A 163 26.71 -0.39 -14.08
CA PRO A 163 26.51 -1.34 -15.17
C PRO A 163 26.07 -2.71 -14.67
N GLU A 164 26.56 -3.17 -13.51
CA GLU A 164 26.15 -4.43 -12.86
C GLU A 164 24.68 -4.39 -12.44
N THR A 165 24.20 -3.25 -11.97
CA THR A 165 22.78 -3.04 -11.61
C THR A 165 21.90 -3.11 -12.85
N LYS A 166 22.29 -2.43 -13.93
CA LYS A 166 21.58 -2.48 -15.22
C LYS A 166 21.52 -3.89 -15.78
N GLN A 167 22.65 -4.60 -15.76
CA GLN A 167 22.73 -5.99 -16.22
C GLN A 167 21.84 -6.92 -15.39
N THR A 168 21.84 -6.77 -14.06
CA THR A 168 20.99 -7.56 -13.17
C THR A 168 19.50 -7.30 -13.43
N ILE A 169 19.11 -6.03 -13.60
CA ILE A 169 17.73 -5.65 -13.94
C ILE A 169 17.33 -6.24 -15.29
N TRP A 170 18.20 -6.15 -16.29
CA TRP A 170 17.97 -6.74 -17.60
C TRP A 170 17.76 -8.25 -17.51
N GLN A 171 18.66 -8.97 -16.83
CA GLN A 171 18.54 -10.42 -16.63
C GLN A 171 17.19 -10.81 -16.00
N LEU A 172 16.79 -10.13 -14.93
CA LEU A 172 15.51 -10.38 -14.28
C LEU A 172 14.32 -10.02 -15.18
N ALA A 173 14.42 -8.96 -15.98
CA ALA A 173 13.36 -8.56 -16.92
C ALA A 173 13.18 -9.57 -18.07
N THR A 174 14.26 -10.20 -18.53
CA THR A 174 14.24 -11.16 -19.63
C THR A 174 13.93 -12.60 -19.19
N GLU A 175 13.93 -12.87 -17.89
CA GLU A 175 13.59 -14.20 -17.36
C GLU A 175 12.10 -14.50 -17.67
N PRO A 176 11.77 -15.72 -18.16
CA PRO A 176 10.41 -16.04 -18.64
C PRO A 176 9.33 -16.03 -17.55
N THR A 177 9.72 -15.94 -16.28
CA THR A 177 8.88 -15.99 -15.10
C THR A 177 8.26 -14.64 -14.78
N GLY A 178 7.16 -14.30 -15.44
CA GLY A 178 6.34 -13.12 -15.09
C GLY A 178 7.05 -11.75 -15.19
N PRO A 179 6.32 -10.66 -14.94
CA PRO A 179 6.84 -9.30 -15.07
C PRO A 179 7.85 -8.95 -13.96
N LEU A 180 8.87 -8.14 -14.30
CA LEU A 180 9.85 -7.66 -13.33
C LEU A 180 9.22 -6.79 -12.25
N VAL A 181 8.34 -5.87 -12.64
CA VAL A 181 7.65 -4.97 -11.72
C VAL A 181 6.16 -5.04 -12.01
N GLN A 182 5.37 -5.15 -10.95
CA GLN A 182 3.92 -5.13 -11.05
C GLN A 182 3.30 -4.36 -9.89
N ARG A 183 2.24 -3.63 -10.18
CA ARG A 183 1.55 -2.76 -9.23
C ARG A 183 0.48 -3.54 -8.49
N VAL A 184 0.51 -3.46 -7.15
CA VAL A 184 -0.47 -4.09 -6.26
C VAL A 184 -1.43 -3.07 -5.67
N THR A 185 -0.92 -1.94 -5.20
CA THR A 185 -1.76 -0.79 -4.81
C THR A 185 -1.19 0.49 -5.39
N LYS A 186 -1.80 1.63 -5.02
CA LYS A 186 -1.30 2.94 -5.44
C LYS A 186 0.19 3.11 -5.12
N ASN A 187 0.59 2.73 -3.91
CA ASN A 187 1.91 3.00 -3.37
C ASN A 187 2.77 1.74 -3.19
N VAL A 188 2.22 0.55 -3.43
CA VAL A 188 2.94 -0.72 -3.22
C VAL A 188 3.06 -1.48 -4.53
N LEU A 189 4.29 -1.86 -4.83
CA LEU A 189 4.68 -2.67 -5.97
C LEU A 189 5.26 -3.99 -5.48
N VAL A 190 5.18 -4.98 -6.36
CA VAL A 190 5.92 -6.24 -6.23
C VAL A 190 7.00 -6.26 -7.31
N VAL A 191 8.22 -6.52 -6.88
CA VAL A 191 9.40 -6.58 -7.76
C VAL A 191 9.96 -8.00 -7.71
N LYS A 192 10.21 -8.58 -8.89
CA LYS A 192 10.89 -9.86 -9.05
C LYS A 192 12.36 -9.74 -8.62
N CYS A 193 12.85 -10.74 -7.90
CA CYS A 193 14.22 -10.80 -7.43
C CYS A 193 14.74 -12.24 -7.50
N LYS A 194 16.07 -12.41 -7.40
CA LYS A 194 16.65 -13.75 -7.22
C LYS A 194 16.14 -14.36 -5.92
N ALA A 195 15.58 -15.57 -6.00
CA ALA A 195 15.11 -16.28 -4.82
C ALA A 195 16.25 -16.49 -3.82
N SER A 196 15.97 -16.31 -2.54
CA SER A 196 16.93 -16.48 -1.45
C SER A 196 16.27 -17.11 -0.24
N GLN A 197 17.03 -17.52 0.77
CA GLN A 197 16.46 -18.07 2.01
C GLN A 197 15.49 -17.08 2.70
N LYS A 198 15.76 -15.78 2.59
CA LYS A 198 14.91 -14.72 3.13
C LYS A 198 13.69 -14.44 2.23
N HIS A 199 13.83 -14.65 0.93
CA HIS A 199 12.85 -14.31 -0.09
C HIS A 199 12.67 -15.50 -1.04
N SER A 200 12.10 -16.59 -0.52
CA SER A 200 12.03 -17.87 -1.22
C SER A 200 11.12 -17.83 -2.45
N LEU A 201 10.14 -16.91 -2.47
CA LEU A 201 9.23 -16.74 -3.61
C LEU A 201 9.86 -15.99 -4.79
N GLY A 202 11.03 -15.38 -4.64
CA GLY A 202 11.62 -14.54 -5.70
C GLY A 202 10.86 -13.22 -5.95
N TYR A 203 10.08 -12.76 -4.97
CA TYR A 203 9.32 -11.51 -5.04
C TYR A 203 9.46 -10.69 -3.77
N LEU A 204 9.41 -9.36 -3.91
CA LEU A 204 9.56 -8.39 -2.83
C LEU A 204 8.54 -7.28 -2.92
N HIS A 205 8.02 -6.83 -1.77
CA HIS A 205 7.28 -5.58 -1.71
C HIS A 205 8.22 -4.38 -1.70
N ALA A 206 7.91 -3.41 -2.55
CA ALA A 206 8.50 -2.09 -2.61
C ALA A 206 7.39 -1.04 -2.42
N SER A 207 7.53 -0.13 -1.45
CA SER A 207 6.52 0.88 -1.13
C SER A 207 7.07 2.28 -1.33
N PHE A 208 6.29 3.13 -2.00
CA PHE A 208 6.58 4.52 -2.33
C PHE A 208 5.59 5.44 -1.62
N ALA A 209 6.04 6.12 -0.57
CA ALA A 209 5.21 7.05 0.20
C ALA A 209 5.26 8.47 -0.39
N HIS A 210 4.10 9.00 -0.78
CA HIS A 210 3.98 10.41 -1.16
C HIS A 210 4.11 11.33 0.06
N ARG A 211 4.75 12.49 -0.12
CA ARG A 211 4.86 13.52 0.91
C ARG A 211 3.48 14.11 1.20
N LEU A 212 2.87 13.73 2.32
CA LEU A 212 1.55 14.24 2.72
C LEU A 212 1.59 15.20 3.92
N SER A 213 2.72 15.37 4.64
CA SER A 213 2.83 16.43 5.66
C SER A 213 4.27 16.76 6.07
N ALA A 214 4.49 17.99 6.54
CA ALA A 214 5.75 18.46 7.14
C ALA A 214 6.17 17.70 8.43
N ARG A 215 5.27 16.87 9.01
CA ARG A 215 5.59 16.00 10.16
C ARG A 215 6.12 14.62 9.75
N ALA A 216 6.15 14.30 8.45
CA ALA A 216 6.63 13.03 7.91
C ALA A 216 8.13 13.01 7.60
N LEU A 217 8.91 13.92 8.20
CA LEU A 217 10.37 13.99 7.98
C LEU A 217 11.12 12.73 8.41
N ALA A 218 10.53 11.88 9.25
CA ALA A 218 11.19 10.72 9.85
C ALA A 218 10.97 9.38 9.12
N GLU A 219 9.98 9.26 8.22
CA GLU A 219 9.73 8.00 7.50
C GLU A 219 10.38 7.99 6.11
N PRO A 220 11.06 6.89 5.72
CA PRO A 220 11.71 6.82 4.43
C PRO A 220 10.67 6.83 3.31
N ARG A 221 10.86 7.71 2.31
CA ARG A 221 9.95 7.85 1.15
C ARG A 221 9.83 6.55 0.34
N PHE A 222 10.84 5.69 0.43
CA PHE A 222 10.89 4.38 -0.19
C PHE A 222 11.23 3.33 0.86
N SER A 223 10.54 2.19 0.83
CA SER A 223 10.92 1.01 1.60
C SER A 223 10.87 -0.23 0.73
N CYS A 224 11.87 -1.10 0.87
CA CYS A 224 11.90 -2.39 0.20
C CYS A 224 12.16 -3.49 1.21
N SER A 225 11.48 -4.62 1.05
CA SER A 225 11.62 -5.79 1.94
C SER A 225 13.03 -6.41 1.91
N CYS A 226 13.87 -6.06 0.93
CA CYS A 226 15.27 -6.48 0.89
C CYS A 226 16.12 -5.77 1.96
N GLN A 227 15.77 -4.53 2.32
CA GLN A 227 16.51 -3.78 3.34
C GLN A 227 16.19 -4.36 4.72
N ALA A 228 17.23 -4.68 5.49
CA ALA A 228 17.03 -5.02 6.89
C ALA A 228 16.65 -3.74 7.65
N PRO A 229 15.68 -3.78 8.58
CA PRO A 229 15.50 -2.67 9.52
C PRO A 229 16.83 -2.53 10.27
N LYS A 230 17.48 -1.36 10.20
CA LYS A 230 18.65 -1.05 11.02
C LYS A 230 18.22 -1.25 12.47
N GLY A 231 18.61 -2.37 13.07
CA GLY A 231 18.35 -2.65 14.48
C GLY A 231 19.14 -1.65 15.30
N GLY A 232 18.44 -0.75 15.98
CA GLY A 232 19.04 0.12 16.99
C GLY A 232 19.63 -0.74 18.11
N LYS A 233 20.91 -1.05 18.01
CA LYS A 233 21.75 -1.38 19.16
C LYS A 233 22.65 -0.18 19.36
N GLY A 234 22.40 0.52 20.47
CA GLY A 234 23.15 1.71 20.85
C GLY A 234 24.65 1.44 20.97
N GLY A 235 25.42 2.30 20.34
CA GLY A 235 26.78 2.64 20.72
C GLY A 235 26.92 4.16 20.61
N PRO A 236 27.58 4.83 21.55
CA PRO A 236 27.87 6.26 21.42
C PRO A 236 29.11 6.38 20.55
N ALA A 237 28.92 6.85 19.31
CA ALA A 237 29.99 7.46 18.55
C ALA A 237 29.37 8.69 17.90
N GLU A 238 29.83 9.82 18.39
CA GLU A 238 29.45 11.16 18.00
C GLU A 238 29.91 11.44 16.56
N GLU A 239 29.06 12.21 15.89
CA GLU A 239 29.37 13.22 14.88
C GLU A 239 29.62 12.83 13.41
N GLU A 240 29.00 13.66 12.56
CA GLU A 240 28.99 13.69 11.08
C GLU A 240 28.05 12.69 10.37
N GLU A 241 26.74 12.76 10.64
CA GLU A 241 25.73 12.32 9.67
C GLU A 241 25.49 13.42 8.63
N GLU A 242 26.32 13.44 7.59
CA GLU A 242 25.91 13.96 6.28
C GLU A 242 24.50 13.43 5.97
N GLU A 243 23.65 14.24 5.33
CA GLU A 243 22.32 13.84 4.80
C GLU A 243 22.43 12.78 3.68
N ALA A 244 23.10 11.66 3.94
CA ALA A 244 23.27 10.56 3.01
C ALA A 244 21.94 9.81 2.93
N MET A 245 21.20 10.07 1.85
CA MET A 245 20.03 9.29 1.47
C MET A 245 20.33 7.79 1.61
N PRO A 246 19.42 6.98 2.20
CA PRO A 246 19.67 5.57 2.40
C PRO A 246 19.95 4.87 1.06
N PRO A 247 20.86 3.87 1.04
CA PRO A 247 21.29 3.23 -0.20
C PRO A 247 20.11 2.63 -0.95
N ARG A 248 19.96 3.05 -2.21
CA ARG A 248 18.91 2.58 -3.13
C ARG A 248 19.27 1.17 -3.59
N CYS A 249 18.36 0.21 -3.36
CA CYS A 249 18.57 -1.17 -3.79
C CYS A 249 18.26 -1.36 -5.29
N ILE A 250 18.66 -2.48 -5.88
CA ILE A 250 18.31 -2.81 -7.27
C ILE A 250 16.80 -2.76 -7.56
N HIS A 251 15.96 -3.06 -6.56
CA HIS A 251 14.50 -3.02 -6.68
C HIS A 251 13.96 -1.60 -6.78
N PHE A 252 14.64 -0.63 -6.18
CA PHE A 252 14.34 0.79 -6.38
C PHE A 252 14.56 1.15 -7.85
N PHE A 253 15.75 0.85 -8.39
CA PHE A 253 16.08 1.12 -9.79
C PHE A 253 15.16 0.40 -10.77
N ALA A 254 14.75 -0.84 -10.49
CA ALA A 254 13.75 -1.55 -11.28
C ALA A 254 12.41 -0.78 -11.34
N CYS A 255 11.93 -0.26 -10.20
CA CYS A 255 10.71 0.55 -10.16
C CYS A 255 10.86 1.88 -10.89
N ILE A 256 11.98 2.59 -10.69
CA ILE A 256 12.28 3.84 -11.40
C ILE A 256 12.31 3.62 -12.92
N CYS A 257 12.95 2.55 -13.37
CA CYS A 257 12.96 2.17 -14.78
C CYS A 257 11.56 1.89 -15.32
N ALA A 258 10.71 1.19 -14.54
CA ALA A 258 9.32 0.93 -14.92
C ALA A 258 8.48 2.22 -14.97
N PHE A 259 8.65 3.13 -14.01
CA PHE A 259 7.94 4.42 -13.98
C PHE A 259 8.32 5.30 -15.16
N ALA A 260 9.61 5.41 -15.46
CA ALA A 260 10.09 6.20 -16.60
C ALA A 260 9.77 5.55 -17.95
N SER A 261 9.36 4.28 -17.98
CA SER A 261 8.94 3.59 -19.21
C SER A 261 7.52 3.93 -19.65
N ASP A 262 6.70 4.53 -18.78
CA ASP A 262 5.30 4.87 -19.04
C ASP A 262 5.01 6.32 -18.64
N GLU A 263 4.38 7.10 -19.52
CA GLU A 263 4.18 8.54 -19.29
C GLU A 263 3.25 8.83 -18.10
N SER A 264 2.24 7.98 -17.89
CA SER A 264 1.28 8.14 -16.79
C SER A 264 1.93 7.87 -15.44
N LEU A 265 2.78 6.83 -15.37
CA LEU A 265 3.55 6.50 -14.18
C LEU A 265 4.66 7.53 -13.92
N ALA A 266 5.31 8.02 -14.98
CA ALA A 266 6.30 9.08 -14.85
C ALA A 266 5.69 10.34 -14.21
N GLN A 267 4.48 10.70 -14.60
CA GLN A 267 3.75 11.82 -13.99
C GLN A 267 3.34 11.52 -12.54
N GLU A 268 2.86 10.31 -12.25
CA GLU A 268 2.45 9.92 -10.90
C GLU A 268 3.63 9.90 -9.91
N PHE A 269 4.79 9.39 -10.35
CA PHE A 269 5.99 9.22 -9.54
C PHE A 269 7.07 10.26 -9.83
N ALA A 270 6.70 11.41 -10.41
CA ALA A 270 7.62 12.47 -10.80
C ALA A 270 8.54 12.91 -9.65
N ASP A 271 8.01 12.97 -8.42
CA ASP A 271 8.79 13.26 -7.20
C ASP A 271 9.99 12.31 -7.00
N PHE A 272 9.83 11.04 -7.34
CA PHE A 272 10.87 10.02 -7.17
C PHE A 272 11.87 10.02 -8.34
N LEU A 273 11.39 10.32 -9.54
CA LEU A 273 12.25 10.54 -10.72
C LEU A 273 13.09 11.82 -10.55
N ALA A 274 12.50 12.88 -9.98
CA ALA A 274 13.15 14.15 -9.63
C ALA A 274 14.31 13.97 -8.63
N CYS A 275 14.09 13.16 -7.59
CA CYS A 275 15.11 12.88 -6.58
C CYS A 275 16.24 11.95 -7.05
N ASP A 276 16.08 11.25 -8.17
CA ASP A 276 17.18 10.54 -8.87
C ASP A 276 17.87 11.45 -9.90
N SER A 277 17.16 12.49 -10.38
CA SER A 277 17.65 13.41 -11.40
C SER A 277 18.50 14.58 -10.90
N ALA A 278 18.82 14.65 -9.60
CA ALA A 278 19.97 15.44 -9.14
C ALA A 278 21.29 15.01 -9.83
N GLY A 279 21.32 13.81 -10.44
CA GLY A 279 22.33 13.43 -11.42
C GLY A 279 21.85 13.44 -12.89
N LEU A 280 20.56 13.29 -13.21
CA LEU A 280 20.02 13.31 -14.60
C LEU A 280 19.68 14.73 -15.07
N LYS A 281 20.71 15.51 -15.43
CA LYS A 281 20.54 16.52 -16.49
C LYS A 281 20.56 15.78 -17.83
N GLY A 282 19.40 15.48 -18.42
CA GLY A 282 19.40 14.96 -19.80
C GLY A 282 18.22 14.14 -20.31
N LEU A 283 17.07 14.09 -19.62
CA LEU A 283 15.83 13.61 -20.25
C LEU A 283 14.93 14.81 -20.51
N VAL A 284 15.06 15.36 -21.72
CA VAL A 284 14.12 16.31 -22.29
C VAL A 284 12.79 15.58 -22.42
N VAL A 285 11.83 15.97 -21.59
CA VAL A 285 10.40 15.78 -21.88
C VAL A 285 10.16 16.38 -23.26
N PRO A 286 9.58 15.66 -24.25
CA PRO A 286 9.22 16.27 -25.51
C PRO A 286 8.25 17.42 -25.23
N GLN A 287 8.76 18.66 -25.34
CA GLN A 287 7.90 19.83 -25.42
C GLN A 287 7.04 19.67 -26.66
N LEU A 288 5.72 19.70 -26.47
CA LEU A 288 4.74 19.92 -27.52
C LEU A 288 5.16 21.18 -28.31
N VAL A 289 5.67 20.95 -29.52
CA VAL A 289 6.01 21.98 -30.49
C VAL A 289 4.72 22.68 -30.90
N GLY A 290 4.65 23.97 -30.62
CA GLY A 290 3.57 24.85 -31.06
C GLY A 290 3.59 25.07 -32.57
N GLY A 291 2.39 25.22 -33.14
CA GLY A 291 2.17 25.77 -34.48
C GLY A 291 2.39 27.30 -34.54
N PRO A 292 2.50 27.88 -35.74
CA PRO A 292 3.36 29.03 -36.00
C PRO A 292 2.73 30.40 -35.73
N GLN A 293 3.65 31.36 -35.60
CA GLN A 293 3.48 32.80 -35.41
C GLN A 293 2.47 33.47 -36.36
N SER A 294 1.79 34.49 -35.83
CA SER A 294 1.60 35.74 -36.57
C SER A 294 1.89 36.93 -35.65
N THR A 295 2.91 37.69 -36.04
CA THR A 295 3.39 38.94 -35.47
C THR A 295 2.48 40.11 -35.85
N VAL A 296 2.09 40.98 -34.91
CA VAL A 296 1.95 42.45 -35.11
C VAL A 296 2.17 43.20 -33.78
N GLN A 297 2.74 44.40 -33.92
CA GLN A 297 3.47 45.28 -33.00
C GLN A 297 2.69 46.01 -31.88
N ALA A 298 3.45 46.86 -31.17
CA ALA A 298 3.34 47.38 -29.81
C ALA A 298 2.59 48.72 -29.58
N GLY A 299 2.04 48.84 -28.35
CA GLY A 299 1.97 50.05 -27.47
C GLY A 299 0.80 51.05 -27.63
N PRO A 300 0.50 51.95 -26.65
CA PRO A 300 0.60 51.87 -25.18
C PRO A 300 -0.67 52.37 -24.39
N VAL A 301 -0.72 52.07 -23.08
CA VAL A 301 -1.40 52.70 -21.89
C VAL A 301 -2.68 53.57 -22.05
N ALA A 302 -3.79 53.20 -21.37
CA ALA A 302 -4.46 54.01 -20.30
C ALA A 302 -5.89 53.53 -19.87
N ALA A 303 -6.11 53.58 -18.54
CA ALA A 303 -7.30 53.98 -17.77
C ALA A 303 -8.65 53.19 -17.73
N ALA A 304 -9.01 52.87 -16.47
CA ALA A 304 -10.30 53.07 -15.78
C ALA A 304 -11.57 52.22 -16.07
N ARG A 305 -12.17 51.73 -14.96
CA ARG A 305 -13.47 51.02 -14.85
C ARG A 305 -14.67 51.96 -15.12
N PRO A 306 -15.92 51.48 -15.35
CA PRO A 306 -16.79 51.05 -14.22
C PRO A 306 -17.82 49.93 -14.52
N ARG A 307 -18.42 49.46 -13.41
CA ARG A 307 -19.53 48.48 -13.28
C ARG A 307 -20.87 48.99 -13.83
N LYS A 308 -21.73 48.09 -14.34
CA LYS A 308 -23.22 48.12 -14.33
C LYS A 308 -23.73 46.68 -14.50
N ARG A 309 -24.30 46.00 -13.50
CA ARG A 309 -25.65 46.03 -12.87
C ARG A 309 -26.76 45.46 -13.77
N ARG A 310 -27.40 44.39 -13.23
CA ARG A 310 -28.57 43.59 -13.64
C ARG A 310 -29.64 44.29 -14.48
N LYS A 311 -30.33 43.48 -15.31
CA LYS A 311 -31.79 43.53 -15.49
C LYS A 311 -32.37 42.13 -15.76
N ASP A 312 -33.24 41.67 -14.86
CA ASP A 312 -34.19 40.56 -15.05
C ASP A 312 -35.32 40.99 -16.01
N VAL A 313 -35.81 40.09 -16.85
CA VAL A 313 -37.23 40.02 -17.27
C VAL A 313 -37.64 38.54 -17.42
N THR A 314 -38.81 38.29 -16.87
CA THR A 314 -39.57 37.08 -16.59
C THR A 314 -40.41 36.53 -17.76
N ALA A 315 -40.88 35.29 -17.54
CA ALA A 315 -42.21 34.74 -17.81
C ALA A 315 -42.48 33.99 -19.11
N GLY A 316 -43.12 32.82 -18.94
CA GLY A 316 -43.76 32.02 -19.98
C GLY A 316 -44.07 30.60 -19.52
N GLU A 317 -44.95 30.46 -18.52
CA GLU A 317 -45.64 29.19 -18.19
C GLU A 317 -46.67 28.87 -19.29
N TRP A 318 -46.70 27.60 -19.73
CA TRP A 318 -47.90 26.79 -20.00
C TRP A 318 -47.59 25.36 -19.56
#